data_AF-A0AAE9ZLM5-F1
#
_entry.id   AF-A0AAE9ZLM5-F1
#
_cell.length_a   1.000
_cell.length_b   1.000
_cell.length_c   1.000
_cell.angle_alpha   90.00
_cell.angle_beta   90.00
_cell.angle_gamma   90.00
#
_symmetry.space_group_name_H-M   'P 1'
#
loop_
_entity.id
_entity.type
_entity.pdbx_description
1 polymer ?
#
loop_
_entity_poly.entity_id
_entity_poly.type
_entity_poly.pdbx_seq_one_letter_code
_entity_poly.pdbx_strand_id
1 'polypeptide(L)'
;MANNLKELRIALLLSPRELARLIGIYPEYISRLESQDRPIGELWAEAITKALGVPAYALTDSEVDIAAIAARAKPRVERPPVLCPIAARYAIMALVAKMGGLWRAEAIEEDDIADAVQNLVAYVDDETPNLPGEKAGEVRASRLLRGLQISALTILQYHEADLTPDFQNQLEIAVLGAVQLLEAFSSVDETVQLPGI
;
A
#
# COMPACT_ATOMS: atom_id res chain seq x y z
N MET A 1 -0.64 22.46 -10.60
CA MET A 1 -0.27 21.19 -11.26
C MET A 1 -1.56 20.47 -11.57
N ALA A 2 -1.74 19.91 -12.76
CA ALA A 2 -2.96 19.14 -13.03
C ALA A 2 -2.93 17.82 -12.23
N ASN A 3 -4.10 17.28 -11.93
CA ASN A 3 -4.26 15.95 -11.35
C ASN A 3 -5.34 15.23 -12.14
N ASN A 4 -4.91 14.42 -13.11
CA ASN A 4 -5.83 13.72 -14.00
C ASN A 4 -6.18 12.32 -13.49
N LEU A 5 -5.84 11.97 -12.24
CA LEU A 5 -6.04 10.62 -11.71
C LEU A 5 -7.50 10.16 -11.83
N LYS A 6 -8.44 11.05 -11.47
CA LYS A 6 -9.87 10.76 -11.56
C LYS A 6 -10.32 10.50 -13.00
N GLU A 7 -9.83 11.31 -13.94
CA GLU A 7 -10.16 11.18 -15.36
C GLU A 7 -9.57 9.91 -15.96
N LEU A 8 -8.31 9.60 -15.65
CA LEU A 8 -7.65 8.34 -16.04
C LEU A 8 -8.42 7.13 -15.49
N ARG A 9 -8.81 7.16 -14.22
CA ARG A 9 -9.57 6.07 -13.60
C ARG A 9 -10.90 5.85 -14.34
N ILE A 10 -11.64 6.92 -14.61
CA ILE A 10 -12.93 6.84 -15.33
C ILE A 10 -12.72 6.35 -16.77
N ALA A 11 -11.70 6.85 -17.48
CA ALA A 11 -11.40 6.47 -18.85
C ALA A 11 -10.97 4.99 -18.97
N LEU A 12 -10.34 4.44 -17.93
CA LEU A 12 -9.99 3.03 -17.82
C LEU A 12 -11.10 2.15 -17.23
N LEU A 13 -12.29 2.73 -16.97
CA LEU A 13 -13.45 2.04 -16.40
C LEU A 13 -13.17 1.38 -15.04
N LEU A 14 -12.28 1.96 -14.25
CA LEU A 14 -11.94 1.46 -12.93
C LEU A 14 -12.83 2.09 -11.85
N SER A 15 -13.34 1.28 -10.93
CA SER A 15 -13.88 1.76 -9.67
C SER A 15 -12.76 2.27 -8.75
N PRO A 16 -13.05 3.11 -7.74
CA PRO A 16 -12.07 3.49 -6.73
C PRO A 16 -11.45 2.27 -6.04
N ARG A 17 -12.25 1.21 -5.78
CA ARG A 17 -11.76 -0.02 -5.16
C ARG A 17 -10.76 -0.77 -6.04
N GLU A 18 -11.00 -0.85 -7.34
CA GLU A 18 -10.07 -1.47 -8.28
C GLU A 18 -8.79 -0.68 -8.41
N LEU A 19 -8.86 0.65 -8.52
CA LEU A 19 -7.67 1.50 -8.52
C LEU A 19 -6.86 1.31 -7.23
N ALA A 20 -7.51 1.31 -6.07
CA ALA A 20 -6.86 1.11 -4.77
C ALA A 20 -6.11 -0.22 -4.72
N ARG A 21 -6.76 -1.28 -5.19
CA ARG A 21 -6.16 -2.61 -5.30
C ARG A 21 -4.95 -2.63 -6.22
N LEU A 22 -4.99 -1.93 -7.35
CA LEU A 22 -3.88 -1.89 -8.32
C LEU A 22 -2.66 -1.14 -7.79
N ILE A 23 -2.86 -0.07 -7.02
CA ILE A 23 -1.76 0.74 -6.46
C ILE A 23 -1.31 0.28 -5.08
N GLY A 24 -2.02 -0.67 -4.46
CA GLY A 24 -1.67 -1.25 -3.16
C GLY A 24 -2.11 -0.42 -1.95
N ILE A 25 -3.31 0.18 -1.99
CA ILE A 25 -3.86 1.00 -0.89
C ILE A 25 -5.31 0.61 -0.57
N TYR A 26 -5.84 1.10 0.56
CA TYR A 26 -7.23 0.93 0.95
C TYR A 26 -8.17 1.92 0.22
N PRO A 27 -9.39 1.50 -0.19
CA PRO A 27 -10.25 2.25 -1.10
C PRO A 27 -10.64 3.66 -0.65
N GLU A 28 -10.77 3.87 0.66
CA GLU A 28 -11.17 5.14 1.26
C GLU A 28 -10.19 6.26 0.91
N TYR A 29 -8.92 5.88 0.71
CA TYR A 29 -7.83 6.82 0.44
C TYR A 29 -7.84 7.41 -0.97
N ILE A 30 -8.49 6.74 -1.93
CA ILE A 30 -8.53 7.19 -3.34
C ILE A 30 -9.16 8.58 -3.49
N SER A 31 -10.19 8.86 -2.68
CA SER A 31 -10.87 10.16 -2.72
C SER A 31 -9.91 11.33 -2.49
N ARG A 32 -8.97 11.19 -1.55
CA ARG A 32 -7.96 12.20 -1.22
C ARG A 32 -6.94 12.40 -2.35
N LEU A 33 -6.56 11.31 -3.02
CA LEU A 33 -5.66 11.36 -4.18
C LEU A 33 -6.34 12.01 -5.38
N GLU A 34 -7.65 11.84 -5.56
CA GLU A 34 -8.41 12.47 -6.65
C GLU A 34 -8.74 13.94 -6.40
N SER A 35 -9.03 14.32 -5.16
CA SER A 35 -9.48 15.67 -4.79
C SER A 35 -8.35 16.70 -4.71
N GLN A 36 -7.09 16.27 -4.79
CA GLN A 36 -5.90 17.07 -4.47
C GLN A 36 -5.80 17.49 -3.00
N ASP A 37 -6.62 16.94 -2.10
CA ASP A 37 -6.41 17.10 -0.65
C ASP A 37 -5.04 16.57 -0.23
N ARG A 38 -4.54 15.58 -0.99
CA ARG A 38 -3.16 15.13 -0.96
C ARG A 38 -2.48 15.34 -2.31
N PRO A 39 -1.30 15.98 -2.38
CA PRO A 39 -0.51 16.04 -3.60
C PRO A 39 0.00 14.65 -3.99
N ILE A 40 -0.08 14.32 -5.28
CA ILE A 40 0.53 13.11 -5.84
C ILE A 40 2.05 13.35 -5.94
N GLY A 41 2.77 12.94 -4.90
CA GLY A 41 4.23 12.93 -4.89
C GLY A 41 4.84 11.86 -5.80
N GLU A 42 6.16 11.80 -5.87
CA GLU A 42 6.91 10.86 -6.72
C GLU A 42 6.53 9.40 -6.45
N LEU A 43 6.45 9.00 -5.18
CA LEU A 43 6.04 7.66 -4.76
C LEU A 43 4.69 7.25 -5.37
N TRP A 44 3.68 8.10 -5.22
CA TRP A 44 2.33 7.85 -5.72
C TRP A 44 2.27 7.92 -7.24
N ALA A 45 2.99 8.85 -7.86
CA ALA A 45 3.07 8.95 -9.31
C ALA A 45 3.65 7.67 -9.91
N GLU A 46 4.72 7.11 -9.32
CA GLU A 46 5.30 5.83 -9.75
C GLU A 46 4.30 4.68 -9.58
N ALA A 47 3.69 4.56 -8.39
CA ALA A 47 2.71 3.51 -8.10
C ALA A 47 1.53 3.52 -9.08
N ILE A 48 0.95 4.70 -9.31
CA ILE A 48 -0.19 4.90 -10.21
C ILE A 48 0.19 4.64 -11.66
N THR A 49 1.29 5.20 -12.14
CA THR A 49 1.72 5.03 -13.55
C THR A 49 2.03 3.58 -13.87
N LYS A 50 2.73 2.89 -12.96
CA LYS A 50 3.03 1.46 -13.06
C LYS A 50 1.77 0.59 -13.01
N ALA A 51 0.83 0.92 -12.13
CA ALA A 51 -0.44 0.21 -11.98
C ALA A 51 -1.35 0.35 -13.21
N LEU A 52 -1.48 1.57 -13.74
CA LEU A 52 -2.35 1.86 -14.87
C LEU A 52 -1.68 1.58 -16.23
N GLY A 53 -0.35 1.43 -16.25
CA GLY A 53 0.41 1.29 -17.49
C GLY A 53 0.35 2.56 -18.34
N VAL A 54 0.38 3.73 -17.69
CA VAL A 54 0.30 5.06 -18.32
C VAL A 54 1.59 5.85 -18.04
N PRO A 55 1.98 6.79 -18.90
CA PRO A 55 3.17 7.60 -18.67
C PRO A 55 2.94 8.66 -17.57
N ALA A 56 4.00 9.10 -16.89
CA ALA A 56 3.91 10.06 -15.78
C ALA A 56 3.29 11.42 -16.15
N TYR A 57 3.51 11.89 -17.39
CA TYR A 57 2.89 13.12 -17.86
C TYR A 57 1.36 13.02 -17.92
N ALA A 58 0.79 11.81 -18.07
CA ALA A 58 -0.66 11.60 -18.08
C ALA A 58 -1.33 12.07 -16.78
N LEU A 59 -0.60 12.05 -15.66
CA LEU A 59 -1.13 12.48 -14.35
C LEU A 59 -1.08 13.99 -14.15
N THR A 60 -0.14 14.68 -14.79
CA THR A 60 0.30 16.03 -14.38
C THR A 60 0.14 17.10 -15.46
N ASP A 61 0.00 16.70 -16.73
CA ASP A 61 -0.19 17.59 -17.89
C ASP A 61 -1.69 17.89 -18.09
N SER A 62 -2.06 19.18 -18.10
CA SER A 62 -3.44 19.63 -18.27
C SER A 62 -3.96 19.54 -19.71
N GLU A 63 -3.08 19.42 -20.70
CA GLU A 63 -3.45 19.42 -22.13
C GLU A 63 -3.45 18.02 -22.75
N VAL A 64 -3.26 17.00 -21.93
CA VAL A 64 -3.10 15.62 -22.41
C VAL A 64 -4.43 15.00 -22.84
N ASP A 65 -4.41 14.26 -23.95
CA ASP A 65 -5.56 13.47 -24.41
C ASP A 65 -5.66 12.18 -23.59
N ILE A 66 -6.44 12.24 -22.50
CA ILE A 66 -6.70 11.12 -21.60
C ILE A 66 -7.35 9.93 -22.32
N ALA A 67 -8.23 10.18 -23.30
CA ALA A 67 -8.89 9.11 -24.03
C ALA A 67 -7.89 8.33 -24.90
N ALA A 68 -6.99 9.03 -25.59
CA ALA A 68 -5.93 8.40 -26.37
C ALA A 68 -4.93 7.62 -25.50
N ILE A 69 -4.63 8.10 -24.30
CA ILE A 69 -3.78 7.38 -23.34
C ILE A 69 -4.47 6.13 -22.82
N ALA A 70 -5.73 6.25 -22.38
CA ALA A 70 -6.49 5.12 -21.85
C ALA A 70 -6.65 4.00 -22.89
N ALA A 71 -6.82 4.35 -24.17
CA ALA A 71 -6.90 3.38 -25.26
C ALA A 71 -5.61 2.56 -25.48
N ARG A 72 -4.45 3.06 -25.02
CA ARG A 72 -3.14 2.41 -25.15
C ARG A 72 -2.63 1.82 -23.84
N ALA A 73 -3.23 2.22 -22.73
CA ALA A 73 -2.86 1.79 -21.40
C ALA A 73 -3.00 0.27 -21.26
N LYS A 74 -2.10 -0.31 -20.46
CA LYS A 74 -2.17 -1.72 -20.07
C LYS A 74 -2.14 -1.80 -18.56
N PRO A 75 -3.29 -1.65 -17.88
CA PRO A 75 -3.36 -1.81 -16.44
C PRO A 75 -2.79 -3.17 -16.03
N ARG A 76 -2.05 -3.23 -14.92
CA ARG A 76 -1.51 -4.48 -14.36
C ARG A 76 -2.66 -5.29 -13.77
N VAL A 77 -3.34 -6.10 -14.58
CA VAL A 77 -4.43 -6.97 -14.11
C VAL A 77 -3.90 -8.25 -13.43
N GLU A 78 -2.60 -8.55 -13.53
CA GLU A 78 -2.17 -9.94 -13.42
C GLU A 78 -2.18 -10.55 -12.02
N ARG A 79 -2.18 -9.80 -10.91
CA ARG A 79 -2.35 -10.41 -9.58
C ARG A 79 -3.10 -9.49 -8.60
N PRO A 80 -4.02 -10.04 -7.77
CA PRO A 80 -4.39 -9.37 -6.52
C PRO A 80 -3.12 -8.98 -5.75
N PRO A 81 -3.07 -7.81 -5.09
CA PRO A 81 -2.04 -7.57 -4.09
C PRO A 81 -2.08 -8.72 -3.09
N VAL A 82 -0.92 -9.32 -2.80
CA VAL A 82 -0.84 -10.51 -1.93
C VAL A 82 -1.23 -10.14 -0.50
N LEU A 83 -1.14 -8.85 -0.16
CA LEU A 83 -1.47 -8.29 1.14
C LEU A 83 -2.73 -7.43 1.06
N CYS A 84 -3.70 -7.69 1.92
CA CYS A 84 -4.87 -6.82 2.09
C CYS A 84 -4.42 -5.44 2.63
N PRO A 85 -4.60 -4.33 1.89
CA PRO A 85 -4.11 -3.02 2.34
C PRO A 85 -4.80 -2.48 3.61
N ILE A 86 -6.07 -2.83 3.82
CA ILE A 86 -6.79 -2.50 5.07
C ILE A 86 -6.16 -3.25 6.24
N ALA A 87 -5.82 -4.52 6.04
CA ALA A 87 -5.13 -5.30 7.05
C ALA A 87 -3.77 -4.70 7.38
N ALA A 88 -3.01 -4.31 6.36
CA ALA A 88 -1.70 -3.65 6.50
C ALA A 88 -1.78 -2.39 7.35
N ARG A 89 -2.80 -1.54 7.11
CA ARG A 89 -3.06 -0.35 7.92
C ARG A 89 -3.20 -0.69 9.40
N TYR A 90 -4.10 -1.63 9.74
CA TYR A 90 -4.31 -2.01 11.13
C TYR A 90 -3.11 -2.71 11.76
N ALA A 91 -2.40 -3.53 11.00
CA ALA A 91 -1.20 -4.22 11.45
C ALA A 91 -0.08 -3.21 11.82
N ILE A 92 0.15 -2.21 10.97
CA ILE A 92 1.12 -1.13 11.23
C ILE A 92 0.70 -0.33 12.46
N MET A 93 -0.56 0.11 12.54
CA MET A 93 -1.06 0.86 13.70
C MET A 93 -0.95 0.07 15.00
N ALA A 94 -1.33 -1.21 15.00
CA ALA A 94 -1.24 -2.08 16.17
C ALA A 94 0.22 -2.28 16.61
N LEU A 95 1.13 -2.44 15.64
CA LEU A 95 2.56 -2.57 15.90
C LEU A 95 3.12 -1.28 16.51
N VAL A 96 2.81 -0.11 15.95
CA VAL A 96 3.23 1.18 16.51
C VAL A 96 2.63 1.39 17.90
N ALA A 97 1.35 1.07 18.11
CA ALA A 97 0.70 1.19 19.42
C ALA A 97 1.38 0.29 20.47
N LYS A 98 1.75 -0.93 20.06
CA LYS A 98 2.42 -1.89 20.94
C LYS A 98 3.83 -1.46 21.31
N MET A 99 4.57 -0.87 20.38
CA MET A 99 5.98 -0.50 20.55
C MET A 99 6.17 0.91 21.14
N GLY A 100 5.33 1.85 20.72
CA GLY A 100 5.43 3.27 21.05
C GLY A 100 4.34 3.79 21.98
N GLY A 101 3.31 2.99 22.26
CA GLY A 101 2.12 3.39 23.02
C GLY A 101 0.98 3.89 22.12
N LEU A 102 -0.25 3.75 22.61
CA LEU A 102 -1.47 4.10 21.85
C LEU A 102 -1.48 5.56 21.38
N TRP A 103 -1.04 6.49 22.22
CA TRP A 103 -1.01 7.92 21.89
C TRP A 103 -0.14 8.22 20.66
N ARG A 104 0.95 7.47 20.45
CA ARG A 104 1.78 7.61 19.24
C ARG A 104 1.06 7.08 18.01
N ALA A 105 0.38 5.95 18.14
CA ALA A 105 -0.40 5.37 17.05
C ALA A 105 -1.58 6.27 16.63
N GLU A 106 -2.19 6.97 17.58
CA GLU A 106 -3.27 7.94 17.33
C GLU A 106 -2.74 9.26 16.74
N ALA A 107 -1.46 9.58 16.93
CA ALA A 107 -0.82 10.77 16.40
C ALA A 107 -0.31 10.62 14.96
N ILE A 108 -0.34 9.41 14.40
CA ILE A 108 0.09 9.17 13.01
C ILE A 108 -0.95 9.78 12.06
N GLU A 109 -0.50 10.61 11.12
CA GLU A 109 -1.39 11.15 10.10
C GLU A 109 -1.80 10.05 9.11
N GLU A 110 -3.01 10.17 8.54
CA GLU A 110 -3.51 9.18 7.58
C GLU A 110 -2.61 9.07 6.34
N ASP A 111 -1.94 10.15 5.97
CA ASP A 111 -1.03 10.18 4.81
C ASP A 111 0.26 9.39 5.07
N ASP A 112 0.79 9.44 6.29
CA ASP A 112 1.95 8.65 6.72
C ASP A 112 1.61 7.15 6.76
N ILE A 113 0.41 6.82 7.28
CA ILE A 113 -0.09 5.44 7.27
C ILE A 113 -0.27 4.94 5.83
N ALA A 114 -0.85 5.76 4.95
CA ALA A 114 -1.06 5.38 3.56
C ALA A 114 0.27 5.11 2.84
N ASP A 115 1.30 5.91 3.10
CA ASP A 115 2.63 5.70 2.54
C ASP A 115 3.27 4.43 3.09
N ALA A 116 3.16 4.19 4.40
CA ALA A 116 3.67 2.97 5.00
C ALA A 116 2.99 1.71 4.43
N VAL A 117 1.67 1.76 4.23
CA VAL A 117 0.90 0.66 3.61
C VAL A 117 1.32 0.45 2.17
N GLN A 118 1.38 1.50 1.36
CA GLN A 118 1.74 1.41 -0.05
C GLN A 118 3.17 0.85 -0.22
N ASN A 119 4.11 1.33 0.58
CA ASN A 119 5.49 0.84 0.59
C ASN A 119 5.57 -0.63 1.06
N LEU A 120 4.80 -1.02 2.07
CA LEU A 120 4.77 -2.40 2.56
C LEU A 120 4.24 -3.34 1.46
N VAL A 121 3.13 -2.99 0.82
CA VAL A 121 2.55 -3.78 -0.27
C VAL A 121 3.55 -3.88 -1.42
N ALA A 122 4.15 -2.76 -1.85
CA ALA A 122 5.15 -2.75 -2.92
C ALA A 122 6.38 -3.60 -2.59
N TYR A 123 6.87 -3.57 -1.34
CA TYR A 123 8.02 -4.35 -0.89
C TYR A 123 7.74 -5.85 -0.84
N VAL A 124 6.54 -6.24 -0.40
CA VAL A 124 6.13 -7.65 -0.33
C VAL A 124 5.88 -8.22 -1.73
N ASP A 125 5.27 -7.42 -2.61
CA ASP A 125 4.90 -7.82 -3.98
C ASP A 125 6.05 -7.68 -4.99
N ASP A 126 7.23 -7.20 -4.59
CA ASP A 126 8.36 -7.02 -5.51
C ASP A 126 8.73 -8.35 -6.21
N GLU A 127 8.72 -8.34 -7.54
CA GLU A 127 8.94 -9.53 -8.37
C GLU A 127 10.43 -9.82 -8.62
N THR A 128 11.33 -9.30 -7.79
CA THR A 128 12.77 -9.61 -7.86
C THR A 128 12.93 -11.12 -8.03
N PRO A 129 13.68 -11.59 -9.05
CA PRO A 129 13.73 -13.00 -9.40
C PRO A 129 14.20 -13.80 -8.19
N ASN A 130 13.31 -14.67 -7.68
CA ASN A 130 13.66 -15.60 -6.61
C ASN A 130 14.92 -16.37 -7.05
N LEU A 131 15.93 -16.39 -6.18
CA LEU A 131 17.12 -17.20 -6.43
C LEU A 131 16.68 -18.66 -6.64
N PRO A 132 17.26 -19.39 -7.60
CA PRO A 132 16.86 -20.76 -7.89
C PRO A 132 17.05 -21.62 -6.63
N GLY A 133 15.93 -22.07 -6.05
CA GLY A 133 15.88 -22.89 -4.84
C GLY A 133 15.08 -22.30 -3.67
N GLU A 134 14.77 -21.00 -3.68
CA GLU A 134 13.92 -20.40 -2.65
C GLU A 134 12.43 -20.62 -2.97
N LYS A 135 11.69 -21.17 -2.00
CA LYS A 135 10.23 -21.25 -2.12
C LYS A 135 9.68 -19.82 -2.06
N ALA A 136 9.02 -19.38 -3.14
CA ALA A 136 8.46 -18.04 -3.25
C ALA A 136 7.61 -17.60 -2.03
N GLY A 137 6.95 -18.54 -1.34
CA GLY A 137 6.20 -18.26 -0.11
C GLY A 137 7.07 -17.90 1.11
N GLU A 138 8.22 -18.55 1.30
CA GLU A 138 9.13 -18.28 2.44
C GLU A 138 9.82 -16.91 2.29
N VAL A 139 10.19 -16.55 1.06
CA VAL A 139 10.75 -15.22 0.74
C VAL A 139 9.73 -14.11 1.03
N ARG A 140 8.47 -14.30 0.62
CA ARG A 140 7.39 -13.34 0.88
C ARG A 140 7.09 -13.18 2.36
N ALA A 141 7.00 -14.28 3.11
CA ALA A 141 6.79 -14.22 4.56
C ALA A 141 7.94 -13.45 5.25
N SER A 142 9.18 -13.70 4.83
CA SER A 142 10.36 -12.97 5.32
C SER A 142 10.30 -11.48 4.98
N ARG A 143 9.89 -11.12 3.75
CA ARG A 143 9.69 -9.73 3.34
C ARG A 143 8.56 -9.05 4.11
N LEU A 144 7.45 -9.74 4.36
CA LEU A 144 6.35 -9.20 5.15
C LEU A 144 6.80 -8.83 6.56
N LEU A 145 7.50 -9.75 7.23
CA LEU A 145 8.06 -9.52 8.57
C LEU A 145 9.00 -8.31 8.58
N ARG A 146 9.96 -8.28 7.64
CA ARG A 146 10.92 -7.17 7.52
C ARG A 146 10.23 -5.85 7.18
N GLY A 147 9.28 -5.86 6.27
CA GLY A 147 8.53 -4.68 5.85
C GLY A 147 7.72 -4.08 7.00
N LEU A 148 7.05 -4.92 7.80
CA LEU A 148 6.33 -4.47 9.00
C LEU A 148 7.27 -3.85 10.04
N GLN A 149 8.42 -4.49 10.29
CA GLN A 149 9.44 -3.98 11.20
C GLN A 149 9.96 -2.61 10.74
N ILE A 150 10.33 -2.51 9.45
CA ILE A 150 10.82 -1.26 8.85
C ILE A 150 9.74 -0.18 8.97
N SER A 151 8.50 -0.46 8.55
CA SER A 151 7.39 0.51 8.59
C SER A 151 7.15 1.05 10.00
N ALA A 152 7.06 0.17 11.00
CA ALA A 152 6.85 0.59 12.37
C ALA A 152 8.05 1.36 12.95
N LEU A 153 9.28 0.93 12.66
CA LEU A 153 10.49 1.62 13.10
C LEU A 153 10.60 3.02 12.50
N THR A 154 10.31 3.18 11.20
CA THR A 154 10.33 4.48 10.53
C THR A 154 9.33 5.44 11.16
N ILE A 155 8.10 4.98 11.42
CA ILE A 155 7.07 5.78 12.09
C ILE A 155 7.53 6.17 13.51
N LEU A 156 8.03 5.21 14.29
CA LEU A 156 8.49 5.46 15.66
C LEU A 156 9.67 6.43 15.72
N GLN A 157 10.61 6.33 14.77
CA GLN A 157 11.74 7.25 14.65
C GLN A 157 11.28 8.67 14.31
N TYR A 158 10.32 8.80 13.39
CA TYR A 158 9.73 10.10 13.04
C TYR A 158 9.06 10.77 14.26
N HIS A 159 8.42 9.98 15.12
CA HIS A 159 7.79 10.45 16.36
C HIS A 159 8.70 10.40 17.60
N GLU A 160 10.04 10.39 17.41
CA GLU A 160 11.04 10.47 18.48
C GLU A 160 10.81 9.46 19.62
N ALA A 161 10.49 8.21 19.28
CA ALA A 161 10.27 7.19 20.29
C ALA A 161 11.57 6.72 20.94
N ASP A 162 11.70 6.93 22.25
CA ASP A 162 12.72 6.28 23.07
C ASP A 162 12.53 4.75 23.02
N LEU A 163 13.49 4.06 22.39
CA LEU A 163 13.49 2.60 22.32
C LEU A 163 13.89 2.04 23.69
N THR A 164 13.05 1.18 24.26
CA THR A 164 13.34 0.55 25.54
C THR A 164 14.49 -0.46 25.41
N PRO A 165 15.22 -0.80 26.49
CA PRO A 165 16.26 -1.83 26.45
C PRO A 165 15.76 -3.23 26.01
N ASP A 166 14.47 -3.50 26.15
CA ASP A 166 13.81 -4.76 25.75
C ASP A 166 13.12 -4.67 24.38
N PHE A 167 13.43 -3.63 23.61
CA PHE A 167 12.77 -3.32 22.34
C PHE A 167 12.76 -4.51 21.37
N GLN A 168 13.85 -5.28 21.26
CA GLN A 168 13.92 -6.40 20.32
C GLN A 168 12.93 -7.52 20.66
N ASN A 169 12.81 -7.92 21.93
CA ASN A 169 11.84 -8.94 22.33
C ASN A 169 10.40 -8.46 22.14
N GLN A 170 10.13 -7.19 22.46
CA GLN A 170 8.81 -6.60 22.24
C GLN A 170 8.44 -6.55 20.76
N LEU A 171 9.42 -6.22 19.90
CA LEU A 171 9.23 -6.19 18.45
C LEU A 171 8.90 -7.58 17.91
N GLU A 172 9.62 -8.63 18.32
CA GLU A 172 9.35 -9.99 17.88
C GLU A 172 7.92 -10.45 18.21
N ILE A 173 7.47 -10.19 19.45
CA ILE A 173 6.10 -10.54 19.88
C ILE A 173 5.06 -9.71 19.11
N ALA A 174 5.29 -8.41 18.96
CA ALA A 174 4.36 -7.50 18.32
C ALA A 174 4.19 -7.79 16.83
N VAL A 175 5.29 -8.14 16.14
CA VAL A 175 5.27 -8.52 14.72
C VAL A 175 4.46 -9.79 14.50
N LEU A 176 4.56 -10.80 15.38
CA LEU A 176 3.73 -12.00 15.29
C LEU A 176 2.24 -11.68 15.38
N GLY A 177 1.85 -10.81 16.32
CA GLY A 177 0.46 -10.35 16.44
C GLY A 177 -0.01 -9.57 15.19
N ALA A 178 0.85 -8.73 14.62
CA ALA A 178 0.56 -8.00 13.39
C ALA A 178 0.35 -8.95 12.18
N VAL A 179 1.14 -10.01 12.07
CA VAL A 179 0.97 -11.05 11.03
C VAL A 179 -0.35 -11.81 11.20
N GLN A 180 -0.73 -12.18 12.42
CA GLN A 180 -2.01 -12.84 12.68
C GLN A 180 -3.20 -11.95 12.30
N LEU A 181 -3.12 -10.64 12.56
CA LEU A 181 -4.13 -9.68 12.10
C LEU A 181 -4.20 -9.65 10.56
N LEU A 182 -3.04 -9.64 9.89
CA LEU A 182 -2.99 -9.68 8.43
C LEU A 182 -3.66 -10.91 7.85
N GLU A 183 -3.38 -12.08 8.40
CA GLU A 183 -3.98 -13.35 7.98
C GLU A 183 -5.50 -13.35 8.22
N ALA A 184 -5.94 -12.87 9.40
CA ALA A 184 -7.35 -12.80 9.73
C ALA A 184 -8.14 -11.89 8.77
N PHE A 185 -7.66 -10.68 8.49
CA PHE A 185 -8.33 -9.77 7.56
C PHE A 185 -8.27 -10.26 6.10
N SER A 186 -7.16 -10.89 5.69
CA SER A 186 -7.04 -11.44 4.33
C SER A 186 -8.05 -12.55 4.08
N SER A 187 -8.36 -13.37 5.09
CA SER A 187 -9.42 -14.39 5.00
C SER A 187 -10.84 -13.82 4.84
N VAL A 188 -11.06 -12.56 5.25
CA VAL A 188 -12.34 -11.86 5.13
C VAL A 188 -12.47 -11.19 3.77
N ASP A 189 -11.39 -10.58 3.24
CA ASP A 189 -11.41 -9.87 1.95
C ASP A 189 -11.62 -10.83 0.75
N GLU A 190 -11.23 -12.11 0.85
CA GLU A 190 -11.53 -13.15 -0.16
C GLU A 190 -13.03 -13.44 -0.37
N THR A 191 -13.90 -13.02 0.55
CA THR A 191 -15.36 -13.24 0.41
C THR A 191 -16.07 -12.27 -0.53
N VAL A 192 -15.37 -11.27 -1.08
CA VAL A 192 -15.92 -10.39 -2.12
C VAL A 192 -15.69 -11.04 -3.49
N GLN A 193 -16.46 -12.08 -3.78
CA GLN A 193 -16.59 -12.61 -5.14
C GLN A 193 -17.07 -11.49 -6.07
N LEU A 194 -16.27 -11.18 -7.09
CA LEU A 194 -16.74 -10.42 -8.24
C LEU A 194 -17.92 -11.21 -8.86
N PRO A 195 -19.07 -10.58 -9.13
CA PRO A 195 -20.11 -11.23 -9.92
C PRO A 195 -19.49 -11.60 -11.27
N GLY A 196 -19.57 -12.89 -11.59
CA GLY A 196 -18.90 -13.50 -12.74
C GLY A 196 -19.15 -12.77 -14.05
N ILE A 197 -18.07 -12.68 -14.83
CA ILE A 197 -18.09 -12.60 -16.29
C ILE A 197 -17.45 -13.88 -16.80
#